data_AF-A0A401TAK9-F1
#
_entry.id   AF-A0A401TAK9-F1
#
_cell.length_a   1.000
_cell.length_b   1.000
_cell.length_c   1.000
_cell.angle_alpha   90.00
_cell.angle_beta   90.00
_cell.angle_gamma   90.00
#
_symmetry.space_group_name_H-M   'P 1'
#
loop_
_entity.id
_entity.type
_entity.pdbx_description
1 polymer ?
#
loop_
_entity_poly.entity_id
_entity_poly.type
_entity_poly.pdbx_seq_one_letter_code
_entity_poly.pdbx_strand_id
1 'polypeptide(L)' 'LCNGGSVTDLAKGLLKRGERMSELIIAYILHEALMGLKHLHNNKTIHRDIKGNNILLTTEGGIKLVDF' A
#
# COMPACT_ATOMS: atom_id res chain seq x y z
N LEU A 1 10.06 9.06 5.87
CA LEU A 1 9.60 8.03 6.83
C LEU A 1 8.19 7.59 6.44
N CYS A 2 7.81 6.34 6.66
CA CYS A 2 6.45 5.86 6.38
C CYS A 2 5.52 6.12 7.59
N ASN A 3 5.31 7.39 7.93
CA ASN A 3 4.50 7.77 9.09
C ASN A 3 2.99 7.70 8.80
N GLY A 4 2.58 7.40 7.56
CA GLY A 4 1.16 7.28 7.17
C GLY A 4 0.49 5.96 7.58
N GLY A 5 1.24 5.04 8.20
CA GLY A 5 0.76 3.70 8.54
C GLY A 5 0.61 2.79 7.32
N SER A 6 0.03 1.62 7.55
CA SER A 6 -0.27 0.67 6.47
C SER A 6 -1.62 0.95 5.80
N VAL A 7 -1.82 0.42 4.59
CA VAL A 7 -3.13 0.47 3.91
C VAL A 7 -4.22 -0.18 4.75
N THR A 8 -3.89 -1.24 5.50
CA THR A 8 -4.82 -1.86 6.45
C THR A 8 -5.25 -0.88 7.54
N ASP A 9 -4.31 -0.09 8.09
CA ASP A 9 -4.62 0.88 9.14
C ASP A 9 -5.52 1.99 8.61
N LEU A 10 -5.23 2.49 7.40
CA LEU A 10 -6.06 3.47 6.71
C LEU A 10 -7.49 2.93 6.50
N ALA A 11 -7.63 1.71 5.97
CA ALA A 11 -8.92 1.09 5.74
C ALA A 11 -9.69 0.90 7.06
N LYS A 12 -9.05 0.37 8.11
CA LYS A 12 -9.67 0.22 9.44
C LYS A 12 -10.09 1.56 10.04
N GLY A 13 -9.28 2.61 9.87
CA GLY A 13 -9.59 3.95 10.34
C GLY A 13 -10.85 4.52 9.69
N LEU A 14 -10.99 4.35 8.37
CA LEU A 14 -12.20 4.74 7.62
C LEU A 14 -13.43 3.96 8.10
N LEU A 15 -13.31 2.63 8.21
CA LEU A 15 -14.40 1.77 8.68
C LEU A 15 -14.90 2.18 10.08
N LYS A 16 -13.98 2.51 11.00
CA LYS A 16 -14.32 2.99 12.35
C LYS A 16 -15.11 4.30 12.35
N ARG A 17 -14.97 5.13 11.32
CA ARG A 17 -15.75 6.37 11.13
C ARG A 17 -17.05 6.16 10.35
N GLY A 18 -17.38 4.92 9.97
CA GLY A 18 -18.53 4.63 9.11
C GLY A 18 -18.28 4.92 7.63
N GLU A 19 -17.03 5.21 7.25
CA GLU A 19 -16.64 5.54 5.88
C GLU A 19 -16.11 4.31 5.14
N ARG A 20 -15.92 4.44 3.82
CA ARG A 20 -15.21 3.49 2.97
C ARG A 20 -14.17 4.24 2.15
N MET A 21 -13.08 3.55 1.81
CA MET A 21 -12.11 4.09 0.87
C MET A 21 -12.77 4.20 -0.50
N SER A 22 -12.56 5.33 -1.19
CA SER A 22 -13.09 5.49 -2.53
C SER A 22 -12.31 4.62 -3.53
N GLU A 23 -13.00 4.16 -4.57
CA GLU A 23 -12.40 3.35 -5.64
C GLU A 23 -11.20 4.06 -6.30
N LEU A 24 -11.24 5.39 -6.39
CA LEU A 24 -10.12 6.18 -6.93
C LEU A 24 -8.85 6.04 -6.08
N ILE A 25 -8.98 6.07 -4.75
CA ILE A 25 -7.85 5.90 -3.84
C ILE A 25 -7.36 4.44 -3.86
N ILE A 26 -8.28 3.47 -3.93
CA ILE A 26 -7.92 2.05 -4.08
C ILE A 26 -7.11 1.84 -5.36
N ALA A 27 -7.58 2.38 -6.49
CA ALA A 27 -6.89 2.28 -7.77
C ALA A 27 -5.49 2.90 -7.73
N TYR A 28 -5.35 4.08 -7.09
CA TYR A 28 -4.05 4.72 -6.90
C TYR A 28 -3.08 3.85 -6.10
N ILE A 29 -3.52 3.32 -4.95
CA ILE A 29 -2.69 2.46 -4.09
C ILE A 29 -2.25 1.21 -4.85
N LEU A 30 -3.18 0.57 -5.57
CA LEU A 30 -2.89 -0.63 -6.35
C LEU A 30 -1.91 -0.35 -7.49
N HIS A 31 -2.08 0.78 -8.19
CA HIS A 31 -1.15 1.18 -9.25
C HIS A 31 0.29 1.29 -8.73
N GLU A 32 0.50 2.04 -7.63
CA GLU A 32 1.83 2.24 -7.07
C GLU A 32 2.42 0.94 -6.50
N ALA A 33 1.59 0.11 -5.85
CA ALA A 33 2.02 -1.21 -5.38
C ALA A 33 2.46 -2.12 -6.54
N LEU A 34 1.73 -2.10 -7.67
CA LEU A 34 2.10 -2.85 -8.88
C LEU A 34 3.40 -2.31 -9.50
N MET A 35 3.63 -1.00 -9.45
CA MET A 35 4.90 -0.41 -9.90
C MET A 35 6.08 -0.88 -9.03
N GLY A 36 5.91 -0.92 -7.70
CA GLY A 36 6.88 -1.51 -6.79
C GLY A 36 7.12 -3.00 -7.06
N LEU A 37 6.04 -3.77 -7.25
CA LEU A 37 6.14 -5.21 -7.53
C LEU A 37 6.82 -5.50 -8.87
N LYS A 38 6.53 -4.71 -9.90
CA LYS A 38 7.22 -4.77 -11.20
C LYS A 38 8.71 -4.53 -11.02
N HIS A 39 9.10 -3.55 -10.19
CA HIS A 39 10.50 -3.32 -9.87
C HIS A 39 11.16 -4.53 -9.19
N LEU A 40 10.50 -5.14 -8.20
CA LEU A 40 11.03 -6.37 -7.55
C LEU A 40 11.22 -7.50 -8.56
N HIS A 41 10.21 -7.76 -9.39
CA HIS A 41 10.26 -8.84 -10.38
C HIS A 41 11.33 -8.61 -11.45
N ASN A 42 11.54 -7.37 -11.89
CA ASN A 42 12.64 -7.01 -12.80
C ASN A 42 14.02 -7.33 -12.18
N ASN A 43 14.14 -7.24 -10.86
CA ASN A 43 15.34 -7.57 -10.09
C ASN A 43 15.36 -9.01 -9.58
N LYS A 44 14.51 -9.90 -10.11
CA LYS A 44 14.43 -11.33 -9.75
C LYS A 44 14.06 -11.59 -8.27
N THR A 45 13.45 -10.61 -7.60
CA THR A 45 12.95 -10.73 -6.24
C THR A 45 11.46 -11.01 -6.26
N ILE A 46 11.00 -12.03 -5.52
CA ILE A 46 9.58 -12.34 -5.34
C ILE A 46 9.20 -11.89 -3.92
N HIS A 47 8.22 -11.00 -3.78
CA HIS A 47 7.81 -10.48 -2.46
C HIS A 47 7.18 -11.53 -1.53
N ARG A 48 6.39 -12.46 -2.08
CA ARG A 48 5.72 -13.59 -1.38
C ARG A 48 4.70 -13.25 -0.29
N ASP A 49 4.65 -12.02 0.21
CA ASP A 49 3.74 -11.61 1.29
C ASP A 49 3.02 -10.29 0.96
N ILE A 50 2.30 -10.28 -0.17
CA ILE A 50 1.52 -9.10 -0.59
C ILE A 50 0.20 -9.05 0.16
N LYS A 51 0.08 -8.06 1.05
CA LYS A 51 -1.12 -7.76 1.84
C LYS A 51 -1.11 -6.31 2.30
N GLY A 52 -2.27 -5.77 2.69
CA GLY A 52 -2.41 -4.36 3.09
C GLY A 52 -1.52 -3.90 4.25
N ASN A 53 -1.05 -4.81 5.10
CA ASN A 53 -0.10 -4.49 6.17
C ASN A 53 1.30 -4.15 5.64
N ASN A 54 1.68 -4.75 4.50
CA ASN A 54 3.00 -4.62 3.90
C ASN A 54 3.02 -3.56 2.78
N ILE A 55 1.95 -2.76 2.69
CA ILE A 55 1.85 -1.61 1.78
C ILE A 55 1.76 -0.37 2.68
N LEU A 56 2.82 0.41 2.71
CA LEU A 56 2.95 1.58 3.58
C LEU A 56 2.73 2.89 2.82
N LEU A 57 2.09 3.85 3.49
CA LEU A 57 1.91 5.21 2.98
C LEU A 57 3.00 6.14 3.51
N THR A 58 3.56 6.98 2.64
CA THR A 58 4.45 8.07 3.04
C THR A 58 3.66 9.36 3.27
N THR A 59 4.25 10.31 3.99
CA THR A 59 3.66 11.62 4.25
C THR A 59 3.47 12.47 3.00
N GLU A 60 4.20 12.15 1.94
CA GLU A 60 4.14 12.79 0.62
C GLU A 60 3.14 12.11 -0.32
N GLY A 61 2.36 11.14 0.19
CA GLY A 61 1.37 10.39 -0.60
C GLY A 61 1.94 9.20 -1.37
N GLY A 62 3.22 8.87 -1.22
CA GLY A 62 3.84 7.72 -1.87
C GLY A 62 3.43 6.38 -1.26
N ILE A 63 3.59 5.31 -2.02
CA ILE A 63 3.34 3.93 -1.59
C ILE A 63 4.65 3.13 -1.61
N LYS A 64 4.88 2.33 -0.58
CA LYS A 64 6.06 1.45 -0.48
C LYS A 64 5.66 0.04 -0.09
N LEU A 65 6.23 -0.94 -0.78
CA LEU A 65 6.22 -2.34 -0.37
C LEU A 65 7.30 -2.56 0.70
N VAL A 66 7.02 -3.37 1.71
CA VAL A 66 7.94 -3.75 2.80
C VAL A 66 7.86 -5.24 3.10
N ASP A 67 8.79 -5.78 3.88
CA ASP A 67 8.84 -7.19 4.28
C ASP A 67 8.93 -8.16 3.08
N PHE A 68 9.94 -7.96 2.22
CA PHE A 68 10.29 -8.80 1.05
C PHE A 68 11.77 -9.17 0.97
#